data_AF-A0A7K2Q662-F1
#
_entry.id   AF-A0A7K2Q662-F1
#
_cell.length_a   1.000
_cell.length_b   1.000
_cell.length_c   1.000
_cell.angle_alpha   90.00
_cell.angle_beta   90.00
_cell.angle_gamma   90.00
#
_symmetry.space_group_name_H-M   'P 1'
#
loop_
_entity.id
_entity.type
_entity.pdbx_description
1 polymer ?
#
loop_
_entity_poly.entity_id
_entity_poly.type
_entity_poly.pdbx_seq_one_letter_code
_entity_poly.pdbx_strand_id
1 'polypeptide(L)'
;RAGARAVDAGAAPRERWGAVCEAVRAWALDHPHEYALIYGSPVPGYSAPVDTVGPASRVGNTFIGIVRAAHAGRGLALPPLPAVLRPEAVRMTADFAEGLPPEVTAALVAAWAQLIGLISFELFGQFNRVVEDRAAFFTHAAGQLAHGVGLPAV
;
A
#
# COMPACT_ATOMS: atom_id res chain seq x y z
N ARG A 1 -13.79 11.99 10.82
CA ARG A 1 -13.20 13.35 10.88
C ARG A 1 -11.71 13.38 11.30
N ALA A 2 -11.17 12.38 12.00
CA ALA A 2 -9.73 12.25 12.25
C ALA A 2 -8.90 11.89 10.99
N GLY A 3 -9.46 11.08 10.08
CA GLY A 3 -8.76 10.64 8.85
C GLY A 3 -8.38 11.76 7.87
N ALA A 4 -9.14 12.87 7.80
CA ALA A 4 -8.84 13.95 6.86
C ALA A 4 -7.58 14.75 7.24
N ARG A 5 -7.25 14.85 8.54
CA ARG A 5 -6.02 15.52 9.02
C ARG A 5 -4.78 14.65 8.86
N ALA A 6 -4.92 13.33 8.94
CA ALA A 6 -3.79 12.42 8.82
C ALA A 6 -3.33 12.21 7.37
N VAL A 7 -4.09 12.66 6.37
CA VAL A 7 -3.65 12.66 4.94
C VAL A 7 -2.91 13.96 4.59
N ASP A 8 -2.96 14.97 5.46
CA ASP A 8 -2.31 16.28 5.27
C ASP A 8 -0.79 16.15 5.18
N ALA A 9 -0.16 17.04 4.41
CA ALA A 9 1.28 17.05 4.18
C ALA A 9 2.09 17.35 5.46
N GLY A 10 1.46 17.95 6.48
CA GLY A 10 2.09 18.27 7.77
C GLY A 10 2.18 17.10 8.77
N ALA A 11 1.48 15.98 8.53
CA ALA A 11 1.55 14.80 9.40
C ALA A 11 2.81 13.96 9.14
N ALA A 12 3.25 13.18 10.13
CA ALA A 12 4.42 12.33 9.95
C ALA A 12 4.18 11.28 8.85
N PRO A 13 5.17 10.92 8.02
CA PRO A 13 4.96 9.98 6.91
C PRO A 13 4.31 8.64 7.31
N ARG A 14 4.63 8.12 8.49
CA ARG A 14 4.03 6.89 9.03
C ARG A 14 2.55 7.04 9.39
N GLU A 15 2.15 8.19 9.92
CA GLU A 15 0.74 8.48 10.21
C GLU A 15 -0.07 8.59 8.91
N ARG A 16 0.50 9.27 7.91
CA ARG A 16 -0.07 9.37 6.56
C ARG A 16 -0.24 8.01 5.91
N TRP A 17 0.77 7.14 6.04
CA TRP A 17 0.69 5.76 5.57
C TRP A 17 -0.50 5.02 6.18
N GLY A 18 -0.60 5.03 7.51
CA GLY A 18 -1.69 4.37 8.22
C GLY A 18 -3.07 4.90 7.81
N ALA A 19 -3.20 6.23 7.70
CA ALA A 19 -4.44 6.86 7.26
C ALA A 19 -4.87 6.44 5.86
N VAL A 20 -3.92 6.30 4.92
CA VAL A 20 -4.20 5.80 3.57
C VAL A 20 -4.62 4.33 3.61
N CYS A 21 -3.93 3.48 4.37
CA CYS A 21 -4.33 2.07 4.53
C CYS A 21 -5.76 1.94 5.07
N GLU A 22 -6.10 2.67 6.13
CA GLU A 22 -7.44 2.67 6.72
C GLU A 22 -8.49 3.21 5.74
N ALA A 23 -8.17 4.25 4.96
CA ALA A 23 -9.07 4.79 3.96
C ALA A 23 -9.36 3.78 2.82
N VAL A 24 -8.33 3.05 2.36
CA VAL A 24 -8.49 2.00 1.35
C VAL A 24 -9.34 0.85 1.90
N ARG A 25 -9.09 0.41 3.14
CA ARG A 25 -9.91 -0.62 3.79
C ARG A 25 -11.36 -0.18 3.97
N ALA A 26 -11.59 1.03 4.49
CA ALA A 26 -12.94 1.56 4.68
C ALA A 26 -13.69 1.62 3.34
N TRP A 27 -13.05 2.13 2.29
CA TRP A 27 -13.65 2.16 0.96
C TRP A 27 -14.01 0.74 0.47
N ALA A 28 -13.11 -0.23 0.61
CA ALA A 28 -13.34 -1.60 0.17
C ALA A 28 -14.54 -2.26 0.89
N LEU A 29 -14.67 -2.03 2.19
CA LEU A 29 -15.78 -2.56 2.99
C LEU A 29 -17.13 -1.90 2.64
N ASP A 30 -17.12 -0.60 2.33
CA ASP A 30 -18.32 0.14 1.90
C ASP A 30 -18.72 -0.19 0.44
N HIS A 31 -17.75 -0.59 -0.39
CA HIS A 31 -17.89 -0.81 -1.85
C HIS A 31 -17.37 -2.20 -2.27
N PRO A 32 -17.92 -3.30 -1.71
CA PRO A 32 -17.34 -4.63 -1.89
C PRO A 32 -17.44 -5.14 -3.33
N HIS A 33 -18.45 -4.72 -4.09
CA HIS A 33 -18.62 -5.10 -5.49
C HIS A 33 -17.62 -4.38 -6.39
N GLU A 34 -17.42 -3.07 -6.21
CA GLU A 34 -16.38 -2.33 -6.93
C GLU A 34 -14.98 -2.85 -6.58
N TYR A 35 -14.73 -3.14 -5.30
CA TYR A 35 -13.47 -3.75 -4.89
C TYR A 35 -13.23 -5.10 -5.59
N ALA A 36 -14.24 -5.97 -5.64
CA ALA A 36 -14.14 -7.27 -6.30
C ALA A 36 -13.91 -7.16 -7.81
N LEU A 37 -14.42 -6.12 -8.48
CA LEU A 37 -14.13 -5.86 -9.89
C LEU A 37 -12.66 -5.49 -10.14
N ILE A 38 -11.99 -4.87 -9.16
CA ILE A 38 -10.60 -4.43 -9.28
C ILE A 38 -9.61 -5.51 -8.81
N TYR A 39 -9.90 -6.16 -7.68
CA TYR A 39 -8.95 -7.04 -6.96
C TYR A 39 -9.46 -8.47 -6.76
N GLY A 40 -10.66 -8.80 -7.24
CA GLY A 40 -11.24 -10.14 -7.18
C GLY A 40 -10.81 -11.04 -8.34
N SER A 41 -11.51 -12.16 -8.49
CA SER A 41 -11.29 -13.08 -9.60
C SER A 41 -11.53 -12.38 -10.95
N PRO A 42 -10.59 -12.48 -11.92
CA PRO A 42 -10.78 -11.90 -13.24
C PRO A 42 -12.07 -12.40 -13.89
N VAL A 43 -12.81 -11.50 -14.56
CA VAL A 43 -14.01 -11.86 -15.32
C VAL A 43 -13.60 -12.60 -16.60
N PRO A 44 -14.03 -13.86 -16.81
CA PRO A 44 -13.67 -14.61 -18.01
C PRO A 44 -14.09 -13.88 -19.29
N GLY A 45 -13.16 -13.72 -20.22
CA GLY A 45 -13.40 -13.05 -21.51
C GLY A 45 -13.40 -11.51 -21.45
N TYR A 46 -13.21 -10.90 -20.28
CA TYR A 46 -13.08 -9.45 -20.14
C TYR A 46 -11.61 -9.01 -20.18
N SER A 47 -11.31 -7.96 -20.93
CA SER A 47 -10.03 -7.26 -20.89
C SER A 47 -10.29 -5.78 -20.62
N ALA A 48 -9.71 -5.28 -19.53
CA ALA A 48 -9.91 -3.88 -19.14
C ALA A 48 -9.28 -2.94 -20.19
N PRO A 49 -9.99 -1.88 -20.60
CA PRO A 49 -9.44 -0.82 -21.43
C PRO A 49 -8.19 -0.16 -20.80
N VAL A 50 -7.20 0.23 -21.62
CA VAL A 50 -5.89 0.76 -21.15
C VAL A 50 -6.03 2.07 -20.36
N ASP A 51 -7.09 2.83 -20.62
CA ASP A 51 -7.45 4.08 -19.96
C ASP A 51 -7.90 3.90 -18.49
N THR A 52 -8.14 2.68 -18.02
CA THR A 52 -8.42 2.41 -16.59
C THR A 52 -7.16 2.38 -15.71
N VAL A 53 -5.95 2.44 -16.29
CA VAL A 53 -4.69 2.38 -15.55
C VAL A 53 -4.50 3.60 -14.64
N GLY A 54 -4.82 4.81 -15.11
CA GLY A 54 -4.63 6.05 -14.34
C GLY A 54 -5.39 6.08 -13.00
N PRO A 55 -6.72 5.85 -12.99
CA PRO A 55 -7.50 5.72 -11.76
C PRO A 55 -7.03 4.60 -10.83
N ALA A 56 -6.59 3.46 -11.39
CA ALA A 56 -6.10 2.30 -10.63
C ALA A 56 -4.76 2.58 -9.92
N SER A 57 -3.91 3.44 -10.49
CA SER A 57 -2.59 3.78 -9.92
C SER A 57 -2.64 4.78 -8.77
N ARG A 58 -3.78 5.44 -8.48
CA ARG A 58 -3.84 6.54 -7.49
C ARG A 58 -3.38 6.14 -6.09
N VAL A 59 -3.76 4.95 -5.62
CA VAL A 59 -3.36 4.45 -4.29
C VAL A 59 -1.85 4.20 -4.24
N GLY A 60 -1.31 3.52 -5.25
CA GLY A 60 0.14 3.29 -5.38
C GLY A 60 0.93 4.61 -5.41
N ASN A 61 0.49 5.58 -6.23
CA ASN A 61 1.10 6.90 -6.33
C ASN A 61 1.07 7.67 -5.00
N THR A 62 0.01 7.50 -4.21
CA THR A 62 -0.08 8.11 -2.88
C THR A 62 0.99 7.56 -1.94
N PHE A 63 1.17 6.24 -1.91
CA PHE A 63 2.24 5.62 -1.11
C PHE A 63 3.64 6.03 -1.57
N ILE A 64 3.88 6.10 -2.90
CA ILE A 64 5.14 6.62 -3.46
C ILE A 64 5.39 8.05 -2.97
N GLY A 65 4.37 8.92 -2.98
CA GLY A 65 4.49 10.30 -2.50
C GLY A 65 4.88 10.40 -1.02
N ILE A 66 4.30 9.55 -0.16
CA ILE A 66 4.62 9.51 1.27
C ILE A 66 6.08 9.10 1.50
N VAL A 67 6.50 8.02 0.85
CA VAL A 67 7.85 7.49 0.98
C VAL A 67 8.89 8.44 0.39
N ARG A 68 8.57 9.14 -0.71
CA ARG A 68 9.41 10.20 -1.28
C ARG A 68 9.60 11.37 -0.34
N ALA A 69 8.54 11.81 0.34
CA ALA A 69 8.65 12.85 1.36
C ALA A 69 9.54 12.41 2.52
N ALA A 70 9.39 11.16 2.99
CA ALA A 70 10.26 10.59 4.03
C ALA A 70 11.72 10.50 3.59
N HIS A 71 11.98 10.10 2.34
CA HIS A 71 13.32 10.03 1.76
C HIS A 71 13.99 11.41 1.71
N ALA A 72 13.27 12.43 1.22
CA ALA A 72 13.75 13.81 1.18
C ALA A 72 14.07 14.38 2.57
N GLY A 73 13.26 14.02 3.57
CA GLY A 73 13.48 14.37 4.98
C GLY A 73 14.55 13.54 5.69
N ARG A 74 15.23 12.61 5.01
CA ARG A 74 16.22 11.67 5.58
C ARG A 74 15.67 10.80 6.73
N GLY A 75 14.35 10.62 6.79
CA GLY A 75 13.67 9.82 7.81
C GLY A 75 13.41 8.38 7.38
N LEU A 76 13.99 7.93 6.27
CA LEU A 76 13.75 6.62 5.68
C LEU A 76 14.90 5.66 6.00
N ALA A 77 14.58 4.54 6.63
CA ALA A 77 15.51 3.43 6.80
C ALA A 77 15.48 2.52 5.57
N LEU A 78 16.63 2.22 4.97
CA LEU A 78 16.66 1.37 3.77
C LEU A 78 16.34 -0.09 4.12
N PRO A 79 15.28 -0.69 3.52
CA PRO A 79 14.99 -2.10 3.73
C PRO A 79 16.11 -2.99 3.18
N PRO A 80 16.32 -4.19 3.72
CA PRO A 80 17.24 -5.15 3.14
C PRO A 80 16.74 -5.63 1.78
N LEU A 81 17.63 -5.68 0.79
CA LEU A 81 17.34 -6.20 -0.54
C LEU A 81 18.34 -7.29 -0.93
N PRO A 82 17.88 -8.53 -1.20
CA PRO A 82 18.74 -9.59 -1.73
C PRO A 82 19.40 -9.15 -3.05
N ALA A 83 20.70 -9.45 -3.20
CA ALA A 83 21.46 -9.04 -4.39
C ALA A 83 20.80 -9.50 -5.71
N VAL A 84 20.17 -10.69 -5.71
CA VAL A 84 19.46 -11.25 -6.86
C VAL A 84 18.27 -10.39 -7.33
N LEU A 85 17.63 -9.63 -6.43
CA LEU A 85 16.50 -8.76 -6.75
C LEU A 85 16.93 -7.34 -7.14
N ARG A 86 18.20 -6.98 -6.99
CA ARG A 86 18.68 -5.61 -7.27
C ARG A 86 18.41 -5.15 -8.71
N PRO A 87 18.66 -5.96 -9.77
CA PRO A 87 18.35 -5.54 -11.14
C PRO A 87 16.87 -5.24 -11.34
N GLU A 88 16.00 -6.08 -10.78
CA GLU A 88 14.55 -5.92 -10.87
C GLU A 88 14.06 -4.69 -10.11
N ALA A 89 14.58 -4.46 -8.90
CA ALA A 89 14.27 -3.29 -8.11
C ALA A 89 14.69 -1.98 -8.81
N VAL A 90 15.83 -1.97 -9.52
CA VAL A 90 16.28 -0.83 -10.32
C VAL A 90 15.33 -0.57 -11.48
N ARG A 91 14.92 -1.62 -12.20
CA ARG A 91 13.93 -1.52 -13.28
C ARG A 91 12.60 -0.94 -12.78
N MET A 92 12.04 -1.51 -11.71
CA MET A 92 10.81 -1.02 -11.08
C MET A 92 10.92 0.45 -10.64
N THR A 93 12.10 0.85 -10.16
CA THR A 93 12.35 2.23 -9.74
C THR A 93 12.32 3.18 -10.93
N ALA A 94 12.94 2.81 -12.04
CA ALA A 94 12.89 3.60 -13.27
C ALA A 94 11.45 3.73 -13.81
N ASP A 95 10.67 2.66 -13.73
CA ASP A 95 9.31 2.62 -14.30
C ASP A 95 8.27 3.42 -13.48
N PHE A 96 8.35 3.38 -12.14
CA PHE A 96 7.25 3.86 -11.28
C PHE A 96 7.67 4.86 -10.21
N ALA A 97 8.94 4.89 -9.82
CA ALA A 97 9.37 5.47 -8.55
C ALA A 97 10.70 6.23 -8.64
N GLU A 98 10.98 6.85 -9.80
CA GLU A 98 12.26 7.48 -10.10
C GLU A 98 12.75 8.38 -8.96
N GLY A 99 14.02 8.24 -8.56
CA GLY A 99 14.63 8.99 -7.46
C GLY A 99 14.40 8.40 -6.06
N LEU A 100 13.69 7.27 -5.92
CA LEU A 100 13.72 6.47 -4.69
C LEU A 100 14.86 5.44 -4.71
N PRO A 101 15.37 5.00 -3.55
CA PRO A 101 16.25 3.84 -3.46
C PRO A 101 15.55 2.57 -3.98
N PRO A 102 16.20 1.72 -4.79
CA PRO A 102 15.60 0.48 -5.31
C PRO A 102 15.04 -0.45 -4.23
N GLU A 103 15.75 -0.55 -3.10
CA GLU A 103 15.36 -1.35 -1.94
C GLU A 103 13.96 -0.97 -1.44
N VAL A 104 13.66 0.33 -1.46
CA VAL A 104 12.40 0.91 -1.01
C VAL A 104 11.30 0.65 -2.03
N THR A 105 11.59 0.79 -3.34
CA THR A 105 10.61 0.51 -4.40
C THR A 105 10.15 -0.94 -4.38
N ALA A 106 11.09 -1.89 -4.24
CA ALA A 106 10.76 -3.31 -4.12
C ALA A 106 9.89 -3.59 -2.88
N ALA A 107 10.26 -3.02 -1.73
CA ALA A 107 9.48 -3.13 -0.50
C ALA A 107 8.07 -2.52 -0.65
N LEU A 108 7.94 -1.40 -1.36
CA LEU A 108 6.66 -0.71 -1.58
C LEU A 108 5.68 -1.57 -2.39
N VAL A 109 6.15 -2.20 -3.46
CA VAL A 109 5.32 -3.09 -4.28
C VAL A 109 4.90 -4.32 -3.49
N ALA A 110 5.81 -4.91 -2.70
CA ALA A 110 5.46 -6.00 -1.81
C ALA A 110 4.44 -5.58 -0.74
N ALA A 111 4.60 -4.39 -0.14
CA ALA A 111 3.68 -3.87 0.86
C ALA A 111 2.29 -3.59 0.28
N TRP A 112 2.22 -3.09 -0.95
CA TRP A 112 0.95 -2.90 -1.64
C TRP A 112 0.23 -4.22 -1.88
N ALA A 113 0.93 -5.25 -2.37
CA ALA A 113 0.35 -6.59 -2.54
C ALA A 113 -0.17 -7.17 -1.21
N GLN A 114 0.57 -6.98 -0.12
CA GLN A 114 0.17 -7.42 1.22
C GLN A 114 -1.05 -6.66 1.75
N LEU A 115 -1.12 -5.35 1.55
CA LEU A 115 -2.27 -4.53 1.93
C LEU A 115 -3.55 -5.02 1.25
N ILE A 116 -3.50 -5.25 -0.07
CA ILE A 116 -4.64 -5.81 -0.82
C ILE A 116 -4.96 -7.22 -0.33
N GLY A 117 -3.96 -8.05 -0.01
CA GLY A 117 -4.17 -9.37 0.59
C GLY A 117 -4.93 -9.32 1.92
N LEU A 118 -4.56 -8.41 2.82
CA LEU A 118 -5.23 -8.21 4.12
C LEU A 118 -6.70 -7.83 3.92
N ILE A 119 -6.98 -6.89 3.03
CA ILE A 119 -8.34 -6.41 2.75
C ILE A 119 -9.16 -7.52 2.08
N SER A 120 -8.60 -8.21 1.08
CA SER A 120 -9.27 -9.32 0.40
C SER A 120 -9.57 -10.49 1.35
N PHE A 121 -8.69 -10.79 2.29
CA PHE A 121 -8.94 -11.83 3.29
C PHE A 121 -10.10 -11.48 4.22
N GLU A 122 -10.20 -10.21 4.61
CA GLU A 122 -11.34 -9.73 5.38
C GLU A 122 -12.64 -9.79 4.58
N LEU A 123 -12.62 -9.23 3.37
CA LEU A 123 -13.80 -9.02 2.53
C LEU A 123 -14.38 -10.33 1.99
N PHE A 124 -13.52 -11.28 1.64
CA PHE A 124 -13.94 -12.57 1.09
C PHE A 124 -14.12 -13.67 2.17
N GLY A 125 -13.97 -13.33 3.45
CA GLY A 125 -14.36 -14.20 4.56
C GLY A 125 -13.27 -15.09 5.14
N GLN A 126 -12.01 -14.92 4.74
CA GLN A 126 -10.89 -15.77 5.17
C GLN A 126 -10.54 -15.52 6.65
N PHE A 127 -10.91 -14.35 7.18
CA PHE A 127 -10.78 -14.02 8.60
C PHE A 127 -11.95 -14.50 9.47
N ASN A 128 -13.01 -15.08 8.89
CA ASN A 128 -14.14 -15.56 9.68
C ASN A 128 -13.67 -16.61 10.70
N ARG A 129 -13.89 -16.34 11.99
CA ARG A 129 -13.44 -17.18 13.13
C ARG A 129 -11.92 -17.28 13.31
N VAL A 130 -11.15 -16.41 12.66
CA VAL A 130 -9.68 -16.32 12.80
C VAL A 130 -9.28 -14.99 13.40
N VAL A 131 -9.84 -13.89 12.87
CA VAL A 131 -9.60 -12.52 13.36
C VAL A 131 -10.94 -11.92 13.77
N GLU A 132 -11.16 -11.82 15.08
CA GLU A 132 -12.40 -11.27 15.65
C GLU A 132 -12.35 -9.74 15.70
N ASP A 133 -11.25 -9.17 16.21
CA ASP A 133 -11.00 -7.72 16.14
C ASP A 133 -10.21 -7.35 14.87
N ARG A 134 -10.94 -7.21 13.77
CA ARG A 134 -10.36 -6.93 12.44
C ARG A 134 -9.76 -5.54 12.34
N ALA A 135 -10.35 -4.56 13.02
CA ALA A 135 -9.87 -3.18 12.98
C ALA A 135 -8.51 -3.06 13.67
N ALA A 136 -8.39 -3.55 14.92
CA ALA A 136 -7.12 -3.50 15.64
C ALA A 136 -6.03 -4.31 14.93
N PHE A 137 -6.38 -5.50 14.42
CA PHE A 137 -5.47 -6.32 13.64
C PHE A 137 -4.97 -5.59 12.39
N PHE A 138 -5.88 -4.95 11.64
CA PHE A 138 -5.52 -4.22 10.43
C PHE A 138 -4.62 -3.03 10.71
N THR A 139 -4.93 -2.20 11.73
CA THR A 139 -4.08 -1.07 12.12
C THR A 139 -2.66 -1.54 12.47
N HIS A 140 -2.54 -2.65 13.21
CA HIS A 140 -1.24 -3.24 13.52
C HIS A 140 -0.52 -3.70 12.26
N ALA A 141 -1.17 -4.49 11.40
CA ALA A 141 -0.59 -5.00 10.17
C ALA A 141 -0.16 -3.87 9.22
N ALA A 142 -0.99 -2.83 9.04
CA ALA A 142 -0.66 -1.64 8.26
C ALA A 142 0.59 -0.91 8.80
N GLY A 143 0.74 -0.86 10.13
CA GLY A 143 1.96 -0.35 10.78
C GLY A 143 3.20 -1.20 10.50
N GLN A 144 3.05 -2.53 10.42
CA GLN A 144 4.16 -3.42 10.03
C GLN A 144 4.55 -3.22 8.56
N LEU A 145 3.59 -3.00 7.67
CA LEU A 145 3.87 -2.65 6.28
C LEU A 145 4.63 -1.32 6.17
N ALA A 146 4.24 -0.31 6.96
CA ALA A 146 4.95 0.96 7.04
C ALA A 146 6.42 0.77 7.46
N HIS A 147 6.65 -0.08 8.46
CA HIS A 147 8.00 -0.43 8.90
C HIS A 147 8.79 -1.14 7.79
N GLY A 148 8.17 -2.09 7.09
CA GLY A 148 8.80 -2.85 6.02
C GLY A 148 9.25 -2.00 4.83
N VAL A 149 8.58 -0.88 4.55
CA VAL A 149 9.01 0.09 3.52
C VAL A 149 10.01 1.13 4.04
N GLY A 150 10.43 1.04 5.31
CA GLY A 150 11.44 1.91 5.88
C GLY A 150 10.94 3.09 6.70
N LEU A 151 9.64 3.19 7.00
CA LEU A 151 9.09 4.25 7.85
C LEU A 151 9.23 3.84 9.33
N PRO A 152 10.16 4.43 10.09
CA PRO A 152 10.42 4.01 11.47
C PRO A 152 9.23 4.28 12.39
N ALA A 153 9.08 3.47 13.44
CA ALA A 153 8.28 3.88 14.58
C ALA A 153 8.96 5.10 15.22
N VAL A 154 8.17 6.13 15.54
CA VAL A 154 8.66 7.33 16.25
C VAL A 154 9.18 6.93 17.63
#